data_AF-A0A6B2T2V5-F1
#
_entry.id   AF-A0A6B2T2V5-F1
#
_cell.length_a   1.000
_cell.length_b   1.000
_cell.length_c   1.000
_cell.angle_alpha   90.00
_cell.angle_beta   90.00
_cell.angle_gamma   90.00
#
_symmetry.space_group_name_H-M   'P 1'
#
loop_
_entity.id
_entity.type
_entity.pdbx_description
1 polymer ?
#
loop_
_entity_poly.entity_id
_entity_poly.type
_entity_poly.pdbx_seq_one_letter_code
_entity_poly.pdbx_strand_id
1 'polypeptide(L)'
;VLLRAGAAHVVAVDVGYGQLAWSLQSDDRVTVKDRTNVRELTLEAIDGIPVDVVVGDLSFIPLGLVLPALVRCAAPGADLVLMVKPQFEVGKERLGSGGVVRSAELRADAVRNVARQAWGLGLGVRGVTASPLPGPSGNVEYFLWLRAGADELDPADVDRAVAEGPR
;
A
#
# COMPACT_ATOMS: atom_id res chain seq x y z
N VAL A 1 -11.75 -4.94 7.59
CA VAL A 1 -12.33 -3.60 7.29
C VAL A 1 -13.27 -3.68 6.09
N LEU A 2 -12.78 -4.09 4.91
CA LEU A 2 -13.56 -4.11 3.66
C LEU A 2 -14.92 -4.82 3.76
N LEU A 3 -14.98 -6.04 4.30
CA LEU A 3 -16.25 -6.77 4.47
C LEU A 3 -17.27 -6.03 5.35
N ARG A 4 -16.80 -5.34 6.41
CA ARG A 4 -17.66 -4.52 7.27
C ARG A 4 -18.12 -3.24 6.57
N ALA A 5 -17.31 -2.73 5.64
CA ALA A 5 -17.66 -1.60 4.79
C ALA A 5 -18.55 -1.99 3.59
N GLY A 6 -18.98 -3.26 3.50
CA GLY A 6 -19.92 -3.72 2.48
C GLY A 6 -19.28 -4.20 1.17
N ALA A 7 -17.97 -4.51 1.16
CA ALA A 7 -17.36 -5.13 0.00
C ALA A 7 -18.11 -6.41 -0.40
N ALA A 8 -18.50 -6.50 -1.66
CA ALA A 8 -19.22 -7.66 -2.20
C ALA A 8 -18.34 -8.91 -2.20
N HIS A 9 -17.05 -8.74 -2.48
CA HIS A 9 -16.03 -9.79 -2.48
C HIS A 9 -14.66 -9.22 -2.10
N VAL A 10 -13.80 -10.04 -1.50
CA VAL A 10 -12.41 -9.69 -1.16
C VAL A 10 -11.48 -10.83 -1.58
N VAL A 11 -10.50 -10.50 -2.41
CA VAL A 11 -9.38 -11.41 -2.69
C VAL A 11 -8.24 -11.07 -1.74
N ALA A 12 -7.94 -11.97 -0.80
CA ALA A 12 -6.88 -11.82 0.19
C ALA A 12 -5.62 -12.53 -0.30
N VAL A 13 -4.60 -11.75 -0.70
CA VAL A 13 -3.33 -12.26 -1.24
C VAL A 13 -2.23 -12.13 -0.18
N ASP A 14 -1.54 -13.22 0.11
CA ASP A 14 -0.41 -13.24 1.05
C ASP A 14 0.70 -14.19 0.57
N VAL A 15 1.95 -13.86 0.88
CA VAL A 15 3.11 -14.74 0.63
C VAL A 15 3.22 -15.85 1.67
N GLY A 16 2.66 -15.64 2.86
CA GLY A 16 2.55 -16.61 3.91
C GLY A 16 1.48 -17.68 3.63
N TYR A 17 1.29 -18.55 4.62
CA TYR A 17 0.27 -19.59 4.59
C TYR A 17 -0.53 -19.55 5.89
N GLY A 18 -1.85 -19.60 5.78
CA GLY A 18 -2.77 -19.69 6.92
C GLY A 18 -2.73 -18.51 7.89
N GLN A 19 -2.31 -17.32 7.43
CA GLN A 19 -2.16 -16.14 8.29
C GLN A 19 -3.51 -15.46 8.59
N LEU A 20 -4.49 -15.61 7.69
CA LEU A 20 -5.79 -14.96 7.83
C LEU A 20 -6.59 -15.59 8.98
N ALA A 21 -7.31 -14.80 9.77
CA ALA A 21 -8.14 -15.34 10.85
C ALA A 21 -9.23 -16.29 10.30
N TRP A 22 -9.51 -17.39 11.00
CA TRP A 22 -10.47 -18.42 10.56
C TRP A 22 -11.83 -17.84 10.17
N SER A 23 -12.36 -16.90 10.95
CA SER A 23 -13.63 -16.22 10.66
C SER A 23 -13.66 -15.48 9.32
N LEU A 24 -12.51 -15.05 8.80
CA LEU A 24 -12.40 -14.42 7.49
C LEU A 24 -12.14 -15.46 6.39
N GLN A 25 -11.36 -16.49 6.68
CA GLN A 25 -11.14 -17.60 5.74
C GLN A 25 -12.44 -18.35 5.40
N SER A 26 -13.37 -18.41 6.34
CA SER A 26 -14.67 -19.09 6.18
C SER A 26 -15.82 -18.17 5.75
N ASP A 27 -15.57 -16.89 5.44
CA ASP A 27 -16.59 -16.00 4.88
C ASP A 27 -16.67 -16.24 3.36
N ASP A 28 -17.86 -16.57 2.85
CA ASP A 28 -18.08 -16.90 1.43
C ASP A 28 -17.70 -15.76 0.46
N ARG A 29 -17.57 -14.53 0.97
CA ARG A 29 -17.13 -13.34 0.21
C ARG A 29 -15.62 -13.18 0.18
N VAL A 30 -14.86 -14.15 0.68
CA VAL A 30 -13.40 -14.08 0.74
C VAL A 30 -12.78 -15.21 -0.06
N THR A 31 -11.92 -14.84 -1.02
CA THR A 31 -11.02 -15.78 -1.68
C THR A 31 -9.62 -15.58 -1.14
N VAL A 32 -9.06 -16.63 -0.53
CA VAL A 32 -7.68 -16.61 -0.03
C VAL A 32 -6.73 -17.11 -1.12
N LYS A 33 -5.67 -16.35 -1.39
CA LYS A 33 -4.57 -16.69 -2.29
C LYS A 33 -3.27 -16.65 -1.47
N ASP A 34 -3.06 -17.70 -0.70
CA ASP A 34 -1.83 -17.92 0.07
C ASP A 34 -0.64 -18.26 -0.84
N ARG A 35 0.57 -18.14 -0.30
CA ARG A 35 1.84 -18.42 -1.00
C ARG A 35 1.98 -17.70 -2.34
N THR A 36 1.33 -16.55 -2.47
CA THR A 36 1.27 -15.79 -3.71
C THR A 36 2.13 -14.55 -3.58
N ASN A 37 3.17 -14.47 -4.41
CA ASN A 37 4.01 -13.27 -4.49
C ASN A 37 3.25 -12.17 -5.24
N VAL A 38 2.87 -11.10 -4.54
CA VAL A 38 2.09 -10.00 -5.11
C VAL A 38 2.78 -9.34 -6.32
N ARG A 39 4.12 -9.40 -6.43
CA ARG A 39 4.87 -8.90 -7.60
C ARG A 39 4.48 -9.60 -8.90
N GLU A 40 4.12 -10.87 -8.78
CA GLU A 40 3.78 -11.77 -9.89
C GLU A 40 2.27 -11.90 -10.06
N LEU A 41 1.48 -11.18 -9.25
CA LEU A 41 0.03 -11.24 -9.31
C LEU A 41 -0.46 -10.81 -10.70
N THR A 42 -1.32 -11.63 -11.29
CA THR A 42 -1.97 -11.34 -12.56
C THR A 42 -3.47 -11.28 -12.36
N LEU A 43 -4.15 -10.70 -13.35
CA LEU A 43 -5.60 -10.61 -13.34
C LEU A 43 -6.23 -12.02 -13.33
N GLU A 44 -5.65 -12.96 -14.06
CA GLU A 44 -6.08 -14.37 -14.10
C GLU A 44 -5.94 -15.06 -12.74
N ALA A 45 -4.92 -14.71 -11.96
CA ALA A 45 -4.73 -15.25 -10.62
C ALA A 45 -5.84 -14.83 -9.64
N ILE A 46 -6.56 -13.74 -9.94
CA ILE A 46 -7.71 -13.23 -9.21
C ILE A 46 -9.02 -13.40 -10.01
N ASP A 47 -9.11 -14.51 -10.74
CA ASP A 47 -10.31 -14.97 -11.47
C ASP A 47 -10.69 -14.11 -12.67
N GLY A 48 -9.75 -13.31 -13.20
CA GLY A 48 -9.93 -12.53 -14.41
C GLY A 48 -10.73 -11.24 -14.23
N ILE A 49 -11.14 -10.92 -13.00
CA ILE A 49 -12.02 -9.79 -12.70
C ILE A 49 -11.20 -8.67 -12.04
N PRO A 50 -11.12 -7.47 -12.64
CA PRO A 50 -10.39 -6.37 -12.05
C PRO A 50 -11.12 -5.85 -10.81
N VAL A 51 -10.38 -5.44 -9.80
CA VAL A 51 -10.95 -4.96 -8.52
C VAL A 51 -11.15 -3.44 -8.53
N ASP A 52 -12.23 -2.99 -7.88
CA ASP A 52 -12.54 -1.56 -7.73
C ASP A 52 -11.71 -0.87 -6.63
N VAL A 53 -11.18 -1.64 -5.68
CA VAL A 53 -10.36 -1.13 -4.58
C VAL A 53 -9.18 -2.07 -4.33
N VAL A 54 -7.99 -1.50 -4.24
CA VAL A 54 -6.79 -2.21 -3.77
C VAL A 54 -6.35 -1.59 -2.45
N VAL A 55 -6.17 -2.42 -1.43
CA VAL A 55 -5.50 -2.01 -0.19
C VAL A 55 -4.20 -2.81 -0.04
N GLY A 56 -3.15 -2.15 0.43
CA GLY A 56 -1.83 -2.79 0.56
C GLY A 56 -1.13 -2.41 1.84
N ASP A 57 -0.86 -3.42 2.68
CA ASP A 57 0.04 -3.35 3.83
C ASP A 57 1.14 -4.39 3.62
N LEU A 58 2.24 -3.98 2.98
CA LEU A 58 3.32 -4.88 2.59
C LEU A 58 4.58 -4.54 3.37
N SER A 59 5.27 -5.58 3.82
CA SER A 59 6.53 -5.44 4.56
C SER A 59 7.68 -6.09 3.80
N PHE A 60 8.89 -5.57 4.01
CA PHE A 60 10.13 -6.07 3.40
C PHE A 60 10.19 -5.96 1.87
N ILE A 61 9.34 -5.13 1.27
CA ILE A 61 9.30 -4.88 -0.17
C ILE A 61 8.99 -3.40 -0.44
N PRO A 62 9.75 -2.72 -1.32
CA PRO A 62 9.38 -1.39 -1.80
C PRO A 62 8.11 -1.43 -2.65
N LEU A 63 7.21 -0.48 -2.46
CA LEU A 63 5.94 -0.42 -3.20
C LEU A 63 6.15 -0.28 -4.72
N GLY A 64 7.22 0.38 -5.15
CA GLY A 64 7.59 0.47 -6.57
C GLY A 64 7.68 -0.87 -7.29
N LEU A 65 8.08 -1.94 -6.58
CA LEU A 65 8.22 -3.27 -7.18
C LEU A 65 6.88 -4.02 -7.33
N VAL A 66 5.83 -3.58 -6.64
CA VAL A 66 4.51 -4.24 -6.65
C VAL A 66 3.47 -3.41 -7.39
N LEU A 67 3.63 -2.08 -7.44
CA LEU A 67 2.69 -1.17 -8.10
C LEU A 67 2.29 -1.63 -9.52
N PRO A 68 3.20 -2.08 -10.41
CA PRO A 68 2.79 -2.56 -11.72
C PRO A 68 1.82 -3.76 -11.67
N ALA A 69 1.97 -4.65 -10.69
CA ALA A 69 1.08 -5.80 -10.51
C ALA A 69 -0.29 -5.38 -9.98
N LEU A 70 -0.31 -4.47 -9.01
CA LEU A 70 -1.54 -3.93 -8.46
C LEU A 70 -2.34 -3.16 -9.53
N VAL A 71 -1.67 -2.34 -10.34
CA VAL A 71 -2.30 -1.59 -11.45
C VAL A 71 -2.93 -2.53 -12.48
N ARG A 72 -2.24 -3.62 -12.86
CA ARG A 72 -2.81 -4.61 -13.80
C ARG A 72 -4.07 -5.28 -13.28
N CYS A 73 -4.21 -5.42 -11.96
CA CYS A 73 -5.34 -6.09 -11.33
C CYS A 73 -6.48 -5.12 -11.00
N ALA A 74 -6.26 -3.81 -11.16
CA ALA A 74 -7.20 -2.77 -10.78
C ALA A 74 -8.07 -2.35 -11.98
N ALA A 75 -9.35 -2.05 -11.72
CA ALA A 75 -10.22 -1.45 -12.73
C ALA A 75 -9.73 -0.04 -13.09
N PRO A 76 -10.02 0.50 -14.29
CA PRO A 76 -9.55 1.84 -14.70
C PRO A 76 -9.94 2.98 -13.74
N GLY A 77 -11.05 2.82 -12.99
CA GLY A 77 -11.52 3.80 -12.01
C GLY A 77 -11.23 3.43 -10.56
N ALA A 78 -10.41 2.41 -10.31
CA ALA A 78 -10.20 1.86 -8.98
C ALA A 78 -9.45 2.82 -8.05
N ASP A 79 -9.74 2.71 -6.76
CA ASP A 79 -9.00 3.39 -5.70
C ASP A 79 -7.94 2.45 -5.13
N LEU A 80 -6.68 2.90 -5.09
CA LEU A 80 -5.60 2.17 -4.44
C LEU A 80 -5.19 2.92 -3.18
N VAL A 81 -5.31 2.28 -2.02
CA VAL A 81 -4.91 2.84 -0.73
C VAL A 81 -3.78 1.99 -0.16
N LEU A 82 -2.56 2.47 -0.37
CA LEU A 82 -1.34 1.72 -0.06
C LEU A 82 -0.61 2.34 1.13
N MET A 83 -0.08 1.50 2.00
CA MET A 83 0.72 1.95 3.13
C MET A 83 2.19 2.03 2.73
N VAL A 84 2.68 3.26 2.61
CA VAL A 84 4.10 3.57 2.45
C VAL A 84 4.78 3.40 3.80
N LYS A 85 5.77 2.50 3.82
CA LYS A 85 6.60 2.21 4.99
C LYS A 85 8.03 2.68 4.73
N PRO A 86 8.44 3.88 5.19
CA PRO A 86 9.72 4.47 4.81
C PRO A 86 10.92 3.53 4.99
N GLN A 87 10.91 2.67 6.02
CA GLN A 87 11.96 1.69 6.30
C GLN A 87 12.18 0.65 5.19
N PHE A 88 11.22 0.45 4.29
CA PHE A 88 11.35 -0.44 3.14
C PHE A 88 11.62 0.32 1.83
N GLU A 89 11.54 1.65 1.84
CA GLU A 89 11.67 2.51 0.65
C GLU A 89 13.04 3.22 0.57
N VAL A 90 13.62 3.59 1.71
CA VAL A 90 14.83 4.46 1.73
C VAL A 90 16.14 3.73 1.46
N GLY A 91 16.15 2.39 1.33
CA GLY A 91 17.38 1.62 1.19
C GLY A 91 18.11 1.39 2.52
N LYS A 92 18.92 0.33 2.60
CA LYS A 92 19.51 -0.16 3.87
C LYS A 92 20.50 0.83 4.47
N GLU A 93 21.22 1.57 3.63
CA GLU A 93 22.24 2.54 3.99
C GLU A 93 21.67 3.79 4.69
N ARG A 94 20.37 4.07 4.52
CA ARG A 94 19.67 5.21 5.13
C ARG A 94 18.81 4.80 6.34
N LEU A 95 18.90 3.55 6.79
CA LEU A 95 18.24 3.07 8.00
C LEU A 95 19.07 3.42 9.24
N GLY A 96 18.43 4.07 10.22
CA GLY A 96 19.03 4.28 11.53
C GLY A 96 19.14 2.98 12.35
N SER A 97 19.67 3.10 13.57
CA SER A 97 19.70 1.99 14.53
C SER A 97 18.31 1.40 14.74
N GLY A 98 18.23 0.06 14.68
CA GLY A 98 16.96 -0.68 14.83
C GLY A 98 16.05 -0.67 13.60
N GLY A 99 16.49 -0.19 12.44
CA GLY A 99 15.67 -0.18 11.23
C GLY A 99 14.58 0.90 11.24
N VAL A 100 14.77 1.98 12.00
CA VAL A 100 13.79 3.06 12.17
C VAL A 100 14.21 4.31 11.39
N VAL A 101 13.29 4.87 10.62
CA VAL A 101 13.48 6.11 9.84
C VAL A 101 13.03 7.33 10.65
N ARG A 102 13.97 7.94 11.38
CA ARG A 102 13.70 9.09 12.26
C ARG A 102 13.64 10.44 11.53
N SER A 103 14.35 10.58 10.41
CA SER A 103 14.35 11.84 9.64
C SER A 103 12.99 12.07 8.98
N ALA A 104 12.37 13.21 9.27
CA ALA A 104 11.14 13.66 8.62
C ALA A 104 11.32 13.80 7.10
N GLU A 105 12.48 14.29 6.66
CA GLU A 105 12.83 14.43 5.25
C GLU A 105 12.89 13.07 4.56
N LEU A 106 13.55 12.07 5.15
CA LEU A 106 13.60 10.72 4.59
C LEU A 106 12.21 10.06 4.52
N ARG A 107 11.34 10.34 5.49
CA ARG A 107 9.94 9.88 5.45
C ARG A 107 9.17 10.55 4.32
N ALA A 108 9.30 11.87 4.17
CA ALA A 108 8.68 12.62 3.08
C ALA A 108 9.16 12.11 1.71
N ASP A 109 10.46 11.91 1.55
CA ASP A 109 11.07 11.43 0.32
C ASP A 109 10.60 10.02 -0.05
N ALA A 110 10.40 9.13 0.93
CA ALA A 110 9.82 7.82 0.68
C ALA A 110 8.42 7.93 0.04
N VAL A 111 7.54 8.76 0.61
CA VAL A 111 6.19 8.99 0.07
C VAL A 111 6.24 9.61 -1.32
N ARG A 112 7.05 10.67 -1.51
CA ARG A 112 7.24 11.33 -2.80
C ARG A 112 7.78 10.37 -3.86
N ASN A 113 8.68 9.47 -3.47
CA ASN A 113 9.25 8.48 -4.39
C ASN A 113 8.21 7.46 -4.86
N VAL A 114 7.40 6.91 -3.95
CA VAL A 114 6.32 5.99 -4.31
C VAL A 114 5.27 6.70 -5.17
N ALA A 115 4.89 7.93 -4.82
CA ALA A 115 3.95 8.72 -5.63
C ALA A 115 4.48 8.97 -7.05
N ARG A 116 5.76 9.29 -7.21
CA ARG A 116 6.40 9.46 -8.53
C ARG A 116 6.40 8.17 -9.35
N GLN A 117 6.64 7.03 -8.71
CA GLN A 117 6.57 5.71 -9.37
C GLN A 117 5.15 5.39 -9.80
N ALA A 118 4.15 5.70 -8.97
CA ALA A 118 2.73 5.56 -9.30
C ALA A 118 2.32 6.48 -10.46
N TRP A 119 2.82 7.72 -10.49
CA TRP A 119 2.60 8.67 -11.58
C TRP A 119 3.08 8.13 -12.93
N GLY A 120 4.27 7.52 -12.95
CA GLY A 120 4.80 6.85 -14.15
C GLY A 120 3.95 5.66 -14.63
N LEU A 121 3.02 5.17 -13.81
CA LEU A 121 2.07 4.11 -14.13
C LEU A 121 0.65 4.66 -14.41
N GLY A 122 0.48 5.98 -14.53
CA GLY A 122 -0.79 6.64 -14.82
C GLY A 122 -1.69 6.86 -13.60
N LEU A 123 -1.17 6.71 -12.39
CA LEU A 123 -1.90 6.98 -11.15
C LEU A 123 -1.51 8.34 -10.56
N GLY A 124 -2.49 9.21 -10.35
CA GLY A 124 -2.33 10.44 -9.56
C GLY A 124 -2.63 10.20 -8.08
N VAL A 125 -2.40 11.23 -7.27
CA VAL A 125 -2.60 11.21 -5.82
C VAL A 125 -3.90 11.91 -5.46
N ARG A 126 -4.74 11.23 -4.69
CA ARG A 126 -5.99 11.77 -4.13
C ARG A 126 -5.85 12.22 -2.68
N GLY A 127 -4.85 11.71 -1.97
CA GLY A 127 -4.52 12.15 -0.62
C GLY A 127 -3.37 11.38 0.00
N VAL A 128 -2.78 12.00 1.01
CA VAL A 128 -1.72 11.44 1.85
C VAL A 128 -2.09 11.69 3.31
N THR A 129 -1.90 10.68 4.17
CA THR A 129 -2.05 10.87 5.62
C THR A 129 -1.13 9.93 6.38
N ALA A 130 -0.71 10.32 7.58
CA ALA A 130 0.04 9.43 8.46
C ALA A 130 -0.88 8.37 9.06
N SER A 131 -0.37 7.15 9.21
CA SER A 131 -1.02 6.12 10.03
C SER A 131 -1.08 6.63 11.48
N PRO A 132 -2.23 6.50 12.17
CA PRO A 132 -2.37 6.93 13.56
C PRO A 132 -1.57 6.05 14.53
N LEU A 133 -1.17 4.86 14.08
CA LEU A 133 -0.38 3.92 14.88
C LEU A 133 1.00 3.74 14.25
N PRO A 134 2.09 3.83 15.04
CA PRO A 134 3.40 3.47 14.55
C PRO A 134 3.50 1.96 14.30
N GLY A 135 4.35 1.57 13.36
CA GLY A 135 4.72 0.17 13.15
C GLY A 135 5.40 -0.44 14.38
N PRO A 136 5.59 -1.77 14.45
CA PRO A 136 6.03 -2.48 15.66
C PRO A 136 7.35 -1.97 16.27
N SER A 137 8.26 -1.48 15.42
CA SER A 137 9.56 -0.93 15.83
C SER A 137 9.55 0.60 16.02
N GLY A 138 8.39 1.25 15.94
CA GLY A 138 8.24 2.71 16.06
C GLY A 138 8.36 3.48 14.74
N ASN A 139 8.30 2.83 13.58
CA ASN A 139 8.31 3.54 12.30
C ASN A 139 6.97 4.25 12.08
N VAL A 140 7.03 5.51 11.64
CA VAL A 140 5.86 6.25 11.16
C VAL A 140 5.59 5.84 9.72
N GLU A 141 4.36 5.39 9.45
CA GLU A 141 3.91 4.87 8.16
C GLU A 141 2.83 5.80 7.60
N TYR A 142 2.61 5.79 6.28
CA TYR A 142 1.69 6.73 5.62
C TYR A 142 0.76 5.99 4.67
N PHE A 143 -0.51 6.37 4.66
CA PHE A 143 -1.43 5.98 3.60
C PHE A 143 -1.28 6.93 2.41
N LEU A 144 -1.16 6.33 1.23
CA LEU A 144 -1.17 7.02 -0.06
C LEU A 144 -2.39 6.53 -0.84
N TRP A 145 -3.33 7.44 -1.11
CA TRP A 145 -4.51 7.16 -1.92
C TRP A 145 -4.22 7.58 -3.36
N LEU A 146 -4.28 6.60 -4.26
CA LEU A 146 -3.99 6.72 -5.67
C LEU A 146 -5.23 6.41 -6.51
N ARG A 147 -5.35 7.10 -7.65
CA ARG A 147 -6.40 6.84 -8.65
C ARG A 147 -5.94 7.28 -10.03
N ALA A 148 -6.34 6.56 -11.07
CA ALA A 148 -6.10 7.00 -12.44
C ALA A 148 -6.83 8.33 -12.73
N GLY A 149 -6.16 9.24 -13.44
CA GLY A 149 -6.70 10.56 -13.80
C GLY A 149 -6.80 11.57 -12.65
N ALA A 150 -6.29 11.24 -11.46
CA ALA A 150 -6.03 12.25 -10.42
C ALA A 150 -4.80 13.09 -10.76
N ASP A 151 -4.60 14.19 -10.03
CA ASP A 151 -3.45 15.07 -10.24
C ASP A 151 -2.14 14.45 -9.73
N GLU A 152 -1.01 15.00 -10.18
CA GLU A 152 0.29 14.69 -9.59
C GLU A 152 0.31 15.11 -8.11
N LEU A 153 1.15 14.44 -7.32
CA LEU A 153 1.29 14.74 -5.89
C LEU A 153 1.59 16.22 -5.63
N ASP A 154 0.77 16.89 -4.82
CA ASP A 154 1.12 18.16 -4.20
C ASP A 154 2.12 17.90 -3.06
N PRO A 155 3.36 18.41 -3.12
CA PRO A 155 4.34 18.26 -2.03
C PRO A 155 3.82 18.73 -0.67
N ALA A 156 2.93 19.73 -0.64
CA ALA A 156 2.36 20.26 0.59
C ALA A 156 1.49 19.23 1.36
N ASP A 157 0.90 18.25 0.66
CA ASP A 157 0.14 17.17 1.30
C ASP A 157 1.06 16.21 2.05
N VAL A 158 2.26 15.94 1.51
CA VAL A 158 3.26 15.12 2.22
C VAL A 158 3.79 15.86 3.44
N ASP A 159 4.13 17.13 3.28
CA ASP A 159 4.67 17.94 4.37
C ASP A 159 3.67 18.03 5.53
N ARG A 160 2.38 18.18 5.22
CA ARG A 160 1.28 18.15 6.19
C ARG A 160 1.19 16.78 6.89
N ALA A 161 1.15 15.69 6.11
CA ALA A 161 1.08 14.34 6.68
C ALA A 161 2.26 14.00 7.59
N VAL A 162 3.47 14.44 7.25
CA VAL A 162 4.68 14.26 8.07
C VAL A 162 4.64 15.11 9.34
N ALA A 163 4.12 16.33 9.26
CA ALA A 163 4.02 17.24 10.41
C ALA A 163 2.94 16.83 11.42
N GLU A 164 1.79 16.33 10.93
CA GLU A 164 0.64 15.90 11.74
C GLU A 164 0.78 14.46 12.26
N GLY A 165 1.65 13.66 11.65
CA GLY A 165 1.85 12.27 12.00
C GLY A 165 2.47 12.04 13.39
N PRO A 166 2.42 10.79 13.90
CA PRO A 166 3.07 10.42 15.15
C PRO A 166 4.57 10.76 15.17
N ARG A 167 5.11 11.05 16.36
CA ARG A 167 6.53 11.39 16.58
C ARG A 167 7.33 10.21 17.09
#